data_AF-A0A916PW97-F1
#
_entry.id   AF-A0A916PW97-F1
#
_cell.length_a   1.000
_cell.length_b   1.000
_cell.length_c   1.000
_cell.angle_alpha   90.00
_cell.angle_beta   90.00
_cell.angle_gamma   90.00
#
_symmetry.space_group_name_H-M   'P 1'
#
loop_
_entity.id
_entity.type
_entity.pdbx_description
1 polymer ?
#
loop_
_entity_poly.entity_id
_entity_poly.type
_entity_poly.pdbx_seq_one_letter_code
_entity_poly.pdbx_strand_id
1 'polypeptide(L)' 'MERLYEEVAFIAFYFHWSREDIFNLTHAERLRWVNEIMRLR' A
#
# COMPACT_ATOMS: atom_id res chain seq x y z
N MET A 1 -6.36 2.53 -13.03
CA MET A 1 -6.75 3.42 -11.91
C MET A 1 -7.18 2.62 -10.69
N GLU A 2 -8.07 1.63 -10.84
CA GLU A 2 -8.62 0.83 -9.73
C GLU A 2 -7.55 0.18 -8.84
N ARG A 3 -6.57 -0.52 -9.45
CA ARG A 3 -5.46 -1.19 -8.73
C ARG A 3 -4.61 -0.27 -7.84
N LEU A 4 -4.45 1.00 -8.21
CA LEU A 4 -3.69 1.97 -7.41
C LEU A 4 -4.41 2.29 -6.11
N TYR A 5 -5.73 2.54 -6.19
CA TYR A 5 -6.52 2.86 -5.01
C TYR A 5 -6.69 1.66 -4.09
N GLU A 6 -6.77 0.44 -4.64
CA GLU A 6 -6.76 -0.80 -3.88
C GLU A 6 -5.45 -0.97 -3.08
N GLU A 7 -4.29 -0.81 -3.73
CA GLU A 7 -2.98 -0.85 -3.06
C GLU A 7 -2.89 0.18 -1.94
N VAL A 8 -3.30 1.42 -2.22
CA VAL A 8 -3.25 2.51 -1.25
C VAL A 8 -4.17 2.24 -0.06
N ALA A 9 -5.41 1.83 -0.29
CA ALA A 9 -6.37 1.53 0.76
C ALA A 9 -5.89 0.35 1.63
N PHE A 10 -5.33 -0.68 1.00
CA PHE A 10 -4.82 -1.85 1.70
C PHE A 10 -3.65 -1.49 2.62
N ILE A 11 -2.66 -0.74 2.10
CA ILE A 11 -1.52 -0.28 2.90
C ILE A 11 -1.98 0.66 4.02
N ALA A 12 -2.87 1.61 3.73
CA ALA A 12 -3.41 2.54 4.72
C ALA A 12 -4.18 1.83 5.84
N PHE A 13 -4.89 0.74 5.52
CA PHE A 13 -5.64 -0.03 6.52
C PHE A 13 -4.72 -0.72 7.54
N TYR A 14 -3.59 -1.29 7.10
CA TYR A 14 -2.68 -2.03 7.99
C TYR A 14 -1.64 -1.16 8.70
N PHE A 15 -1.09 -0.15 8.02
CA PHE A 15 -0.03 0.69 8.58
C PHE A 15 -0.52 2.06 9.07
N HIS A 16 -1.76 2.43 8.77
CA HIS A 16 -2.35 3.74 9.12
C HIS A 16 -1.54 4.94 8.59
N TRP A 17 -0.74 4.72 7.55
CA TRP A 17 -0.05 5.80 6.85
C TRP A 17 -1.04 6.70 6.11
N SER A 18 -0.67 7.97 5.96
CA SER A 18 -1.52 8.90 5.23
C SER A 18 -1.60 8.51 3.75
N ARG A 19 -2.70 8.88 3.10
CA ARG A 19 -2.85 8.69 1.66
C ARG A 19 -1.66 9.32 0.91
N GLU A 20 -1.26 10.53 1.28
CA GLU A 20 -0.18 11.26 0.62
C GLU A 20 1.16 10.51 0.68
N ASP A 21 1.51 9.95 1.83
CA ASP A 21 2.74 9.17 1.99
C ASP A 21 2.77 7.94 1.07
N ILE A 22 1.63 7.25 0.93
CA ILE A 22 1.54 6.03 0.10
C ILE A 22 1.51 6.39 -1.40
N PHE A 23 0.96 7.56 -1.76
CA PHE A 23 0.98 8.06 -3.14
C PHE A 23 2.39 8.48 -3.58
N ASN A 24 3.25 8.88 -2.65
CA ASN A 24 4.66 9.19 -2.92
C ASN A 24 5.52 7.94 -3.18
N LEU A 25 5.03 6.74 -2.83
CA LEU A 25 5.70 5.49 -3.15
C LEU A 25 5.55 5.16 -4.64
N THR A 26 6.60 4.59 -5.22
CA THR A 26 6.49 3.92 -6.51
C THR A 26 5.55 2.70 -6.41
N HIS A 27 5.04 2.24 -7.55
CA HIS A 27 4.23 1.02 -7.59
C HIS A 27 5.00 -0.20 -7.07
N ALA A 28 6.30 -0.30 -7.34
CA ALA A 28 7.14 -1.40 -6.85
C ALA A 28 7.29 -1.39 -5.31
N GLU A 29 7.39 -0.20 -4.71
CA GLU A 29 7.44 -0.05 -3.26
C GLU A 29 6.11 -0.42 -2.61
N ARG A 30 4.98 0.04 -3.17
CA ARG A 30 3.65 -0.37 -2.68
C ARG A 30 3.46 -1.89 -2.76
N LEU A 31 3.82 -2.51 -3.89
CA LEU A 31 3.74 -3.97 -4.05
C LEU A 31 4.59 -4.71 -3.02
N ARG A 32 5.79 -4.20 -2.68
CA ARG A 32 6.61 -4.78 -1.61
C ARG A 32 5.88 -4.77 -0.28
N TRP A 33 5.27 -3.66 0.10
CA TRP A 33 4.50 -3.55 1.34
C TRP A 33 3.26 -4.44 1.34
N VAL A 34 2.52 -4.50 0.24
CA VAL A 34 1.40 -5.43 0.08
C VAL A 34 1.86 -6.88 0.32
N ASN A 35 2.97 -7.30 -0.30
CA ASN A 35 3.51 -8.64 -0.09
C ASN A 35 3.94 -8.91 1.36
N GLU A 36 4.55 -7.93 2.03
CA GLU A 36 4.96 -8.07 3.43
C GLU A 36 3.74 -8.20 4.36
N ILE A 37 2.70 -7.39 4.16
CA ILE A 37 1.43 -7.53 4.89
C ILE A 37 0.84 -8.93 4.67
N MET A 38 0.81 -9.43 3.43
CA MET A 38 0.28 -10.76 3.13
C MET A 38 1.07 -11.89 3.79
N ARG A 39 2.37 -11.68 4.05
CA ARG A 39 3.24 -12.66 4.73
C ARG A 39 3.02 -12.68 6.25
N LEU A 40 2.65 -11.55 6.85
CA LEU A 40 2.51 -11.40 8.30
C LEU A 40 1.08 -11.67 8.81
N ARG A 41 0.10 -11.71 7.90
CA ARG A 41 -1.31 -11.98 8.23
C ARG A 41 -1.62 -13.47 8.35
#